data_AF-A0A2S6WUK2-F1
#
_entry.id   AF-A0A2S6WUK2-F1
#
_cell.length_a   1.000
_cell.length_b   1.000
_cell.length_c   1.000
_cell.angle_alpha   90.00
_cell.angle_beta   90.00
_cell.angle_gamma   90.00
#
_symmetry.space_group_name_H-M   'P 1'
#
loop_
_entity.id
_entity.type
_entity.pdbx_description
1 polymer ?
#
loop_
_entity_poly.entity_id
_entity_poly.type
_entity_poly.pdbx_seq_one_letter_code
_entity_poly.pdbx_strand_id
1 'polypeptide(L)'
;MHDAWTQFSAASAAVTMAGPHTVAAAAEDLREALRHWELATGIWIQAAIQQGTGSLAEHDRHFMAGFEAKKPLEVAFQVAARRALGTDT
;
A
#
# COMPACT_ATOMS: atom_id res chain seq x y z
N MET A 1 -6.47 -0.23 12.44
CA MET A 1 -5.75 -0.65 11.21
C MET A 1 -6.71 -1.35 10.25
N HIS A 2 -7.47 -2.36 10.70
CA HIS A 2 -8.47 -3.06 9.88
C HIS A 2 -9.49 -2.12 9.21
N ASP A 3 -10.09 -1.17 9.94
CA ASP A 3 -11.08 -0.24 9.36
C ASP A 3 -10.51 0.69 8.28
N ALA A 4 -9.31 1.22 8.50
CA ALA A 4 -8.63 2.08 7.53
C ALA A 4 -8.25 1.30 6.25
N TRP A 5 -7.86 0.04 6.39
CA TRP A 5 -7.57 -0.85 5.26
C TRP A 5 -8.83 -1.21 4.46
N THR A 6 -9.93 -1.50 5.16
CA THR A 6 -11.24 -1.76 4.53
C THR A 6 -11.73 -0.54 3.76
N GLN A 7 -11.65 0.65 4.37
CA GLN A 7 -12.04 1.91 3.73
C GLN A 7 -11.17 2.22 2.51
N PHE A 8 -9.85 2.03 2.62
CA PHE A 8 -8.92 2.21 1.51
C PHE A 8 -9.20 1.22 0.37
N SER A 9 -9.41 -0.05 0.69
CA SER A 9 -9.69 -1.10 -0.30
C SER A 9 -11.00 -0.83 -1.05
N ALA A 10 -12.05 -0.39 -0.34
CA ALA A 10 -13.32 -0.01 -0.94
C ALA A 10 -13.17 1.23 -1.86
N ALA A 11 -12.45 2.26 -1.41
CA ALA A 11 -12.18 3.45 -2.20
C ALA A 11 -11.34 3.12 -3.45
N SER A 12 -10.30 2.30 -3.30
CA SER A 12 -9.47 1.83 -4.42
C SER A 12 -10.31 1.05 -5.42
N ALA A 13 -11.17 0.13 -4.98
CA ALA A 13 -12.06 -0.61 -5.87
C ALA A 13 -13.02 0.30 -6.64
N ALA A 14 -13.60 1.32 -5.98
CA ALA A 14 -14.46 2.29 -6.65
C ALA A 14 -13.71 3.08 -7.73
N VAL A 15 -12.47 3.51 -7.45
CA VAL A 15 -11.61 4.20 -8.43
C VAL A 15 -11.21 3.27 -9.58
N THR A 16 -10.89 2.00 -9.31
CA THR A 16 -10.55 1.03 -10.34
C THR A 16 -11.74 0.74 -11.27
N MET A 17 -12.97 0.69 -10.76
CA MET A 17 -14.17 0.40 -11.55
C MET A 17 -14.69 1.60 -12.35
N ALA A 18 -14.61 2.81 -11.80
CA ALA A 18 -15.32 3.98 -12.33
C ALA A 18 -14.43 5.22 -12.58
N GLY A 19 -13.15 5.16 -12.18
CA GLY A 19 -12.22 6.27 -12.34
C GLY A 19 -11.57 6.32 -13.74
N PRO A 20 -10.88 7.44 -14.06
CA PRO A 20 -10.07 7.53 -15.27
C PRO A 20 -9.02 6.43 -15.31
N HIS A 21 -8.76 5.89 -16.52
CA HIS A 21 -7.93 4.69 -16.68
C HIS A 21 -6.54 4.81 -16.04
N THR A 22 -5.89 5.97 -16.15
CA THR A 22 -4.57 6.24 -15.55
C THR A 22 -4.61 6.25 -14.01
N VAL A 23 -5.72 6.71 -13.41
CA VAL A 23 -5.91 6.72 -11.96
C VAL A 23 -6.25 5.31 -11.47
N ALA A 24 -7.09 4.57 -12.22
CA ALA A 24 -7.44 3.19 -11.93
C ALA A 24 -6.21 2.28 -11.92
N ALA A 25 -5.32 2.39 -12.91
CA ALA A 25 -4.07 1.63 -12.96
C ALA A 25 -3.16 1.95 -11.75
N ALA A 26 -2.94 3.24 -11.45
CA ALA A 26 -2.11 3.65 -10.33
C ALA A 26 -2.69 3.25 -8.96
N ALA A 27 -4.03 3.25 -8.83
CA ALA A 27 -4.72 2.79 -7.62
C ALA A 27 -4.53 1.27 -7.41
N GLU A 28 -4.63 0.48 -8.48
CA GLU A 28 -4.43 -0.96 -8.41
C GLU A 28 -2.99 -1.33 -8.04
N ASP A 29 -1.99 -0.69 -8.66
CA ASP A 29 -0.58 -0.90 -8.34
C ASP A 29 -0.28 -0.56 -6.86
N LEU A 30 -0.81 0.56 -6.37
CA LEU A 30 -0.67 0.98 -4.97
C LEU A 30 -1.36 0.00 -4.02
N ARG A 31 -2.56 -0.49 -4.37
CA ARG A 31 -3.32 -1.46 -3.58
C ARG A 31 -2.57 -2.77 -3.43
N GLU A 32 -1.96 -3.25 -4.51
CA GLU A 32 -1.15 -4.47 -4.49
C GLU A 32 0.10 -4.31 -3.61
N ALA A 33 0.82 -3.19 -3.73
CA ALA A 33 2.00 -2.93 -2.91
C ALA A 33 1.67 -2.82 -1.41
N LEU A 34 0.56 -2.16 -1.07
CA LEU A 34 0.09 -2.07 0.32
C LEU A 34 -0.31 -3.44 0.89
N ARG A 35 -0.96 -4.28 0.08
CA ARG A 35 -1.30 -5.66 0.48
C ARG A 35 -0.04 -6.49 0.77
N HIS A 36 0.98 -6.38 -0.07
CA HIS A 36 2.26 -7.08 0.17
C HIS A 36 2.95 -6.59 1.44
N TRP A 37 2.94 -5.28 1.69
CA TRP A 37 3.50 -4.71 2.91
C TRP A 37 2.73 -5.14 4.17
N GLU A 38 1.39 -5.19 4.12
CA GLU A 38 0.56 -5.68 5.22
C GLU A 38 0.85 -7.15 5.53
N LEU A 39 0.95 -8.00 4.50
CA LEU A 39 1.31 -9.41 4.67
C LEU A 39 2.69 -9.57 5.32
N ALA A 40 3.70 -8.84 4.84
CA ALA A 40 5.04 -8.87 5.42
C ALA A 40 5.06 -8.39 6.88
N THR A 41 4.26 -7.37 7.20
CA THR A 41 4.08 -6.86 8.57
C THR A 41 3.43 -7.92 9.47
N GLY A 42 2.41 -8.61 8.99
CA GLY A 42 1.74 -9.70 9.71
C GLY A 42 2.69 -10.86 10.03
N ILE A 43 3.49 -11.29 9.04
CA ILE A 43 4.51 -12.33 9.22
C ILE A 43 5.55 -11.90 10.25
N TRP A 44 6.04 -10.65 10.17
CA TRP A 44 7.00 -10.10 11.14
C TRP A 44 6.43 -10.08 12.56
N ILE A 45 5.19 -9.60 12.75
CA ILE A 45 4.53 -9.56 14.07
C ILE A 45 4.40 -10.98 14.63
N GLN A 46 3.96 -11.94 13.81
CA GLN A 46 3.85 -13.34 14.24
C GLN A 46 5.20 -13.92 14.65
N ALA A 47 6.25 -13.70 13.86
CA ALA A 47 7.59 -14.15 14.19
C ALA A 47 8.12 -13.51 15.48
N ALA A 48 7.87 -12.20 15.67
CA ALA A 48 8.27 -11.48 16.87
C ALA A 48 7.57 -12.01 18.13
N ILE A 49 6.27 -12.34 18.03
CA ILE A 49 5.51 -12.97 19.11
C ILE A 49 6.09 -14.35 19.44
N GLN A 50 6.38 -15.18 18.44
CA GLN A 50 6.92 -16.53 18.65
C GLN A 50 8.31 -16.54 19.27
N GLN A 51 9.17 -15.59 18.89
CA GLN A 51 10.55 -15.49 19.37
C GLN A 51 10.68 -14.64 20.65
N GLY A 52 9.60 -13.95 21.07
CA GLY A 52 9.62 -13.03 22.21
C GLY A 52 10.48 -11.78 22.00
N THR A 53 10.87 -11.47 20.76
CA THR A 53 11.72 -10.33 20.41
C THR A 53 11.30 -9.70 19.07
N GLY A 54 11.26 -8.37 19.03
CA GLY A 54 11.00 -7.61 17.79
C GLY A 54 12.21 -7.42 16.88
N SER A 55 13.42 -7.80 17.33
CA SER A 55 14.64 -7.63 16.53
C SER A 55 14.88 -8.86 15.66
N LEU A 56 14.22 -8.88 14.49
CA LEU A 56 14.33 -9.96 13.51
C LEU A 56 14.86 -9.37 12.20
N ALA A 57 16.18 -9.26 12.08
CA ALA A 57 16.87 -8.56 10.99
C ALA A 57 16.46 -9.02 9.57
N GLU A 58 16.09 -10.29 9.40
CA GLU A 58 15.58 -10.81 8.13
C GLU A 58 14.17 -10.29 7.81
N HIS A 59 13.31 -10.22 8.81
CA HIS A 59 11.95 -9.75 8.67
C HIS A 59 11.88 -8.22 8.53
N ASP A 60 12.78 -7.50 9.19
CA ASP A 60 12.98 -6.05 8.99
C ASP A 60 13.32 -5.74 7.53
N ARG A 61 14.10 -6.59 6.86
CA ARG A 61 14.42 -6.41 5.43
C ARG A 61 13.19 -6.50 4.55
N HIS A 62 12.32 -7.49 4.77
CA HIS A 62 11.08 -7.66 4.01
C HIS A 62 10.09 -6.53 4.26
N PHE A 63 9.97 -6.10 5.51
CA PHE A 63 9.15 -4.94 5.89
C PHE A 63 9.64 -3.66 5.19
N MET A 64 10.94 -3.37 5.27
CA MET A 64 11.53 -2.20 4.64
C MET A 64 11.45 -2.25 3.11
N ALA A 65 11.62 -3.41 2.50
CA ALA A 65 11.44 -3.58 1.06
C ALA A 65 10.02 -3.24 0.61
N GLY A 66 8.99 -3.71 1.34
CA GLY A 66 7.60 -3.35 1.06
C GLY A 66 7.30 -1.87 1.29
N PHE A 67 7.88 -1.29 2.35
CA PHE A 67 7.74 0.14 2.65
C PHE A 67 8.37 1.04 1.58
N GLU A 68 9.55 0.69 1.05
CA GLU A 68 10.20 1.44 -0.02
C GLU A 68 9.49 1.23 -1.36
N ALA A 69 8.99 0.02 -1.65
CA ALA A 69 8.24 -0.28 -2.87
C ALA A 69 6.93 0.51 -2.99
N LYS A 70 6.21 0.75 -1.88
CA LYS A 70 4.93 1.49 -1.93
C LYS A 70 5.10 3.00 -2.15
N LYS A 71 6.23 3.61 -1.74
CA LYS A 71 6.45 5.06 -1.84
C LYS A 71 6.29 5.65 -3.25
N PRO A 72 6.99 5.14 -4.29
CA PRO A 72 6.83 5.68 -5.64
C PRO A 72 5.41 5.49 -6.18
N LEU A 73 4.72 4.42 -5.78
CA LEU A 73 3.34 4.13 -6.19
C LEU A 73 2.33 5.09 -5.54
N GLU A 74 2.57 5.46 -4.28
CA GLU A 74 1.78 6.47 -3.57
C GLU A 74 1.88 7.83 -4.29
N VAL A 75 3.10 8.22 -4.70
CA VAL A 75 3.34 9.43 -5.49
C VAL A 75 2.68 9.33 -6.86
N ALA A 76 2.80 8.20 -7.56
CA ALA A 76 2.20 7.99 -8.87
C ALA A 76 0.66 8.10 -8.83
N PHE A 77 0.03 7.51 -7.82
CA PHE A 77 -1.40 7.64 -7.59
C PHE A 77 -1.81 9.09 -7.32
N GLN A 78 -1.08 9.80 -6.44
CA GLN A 78 -1.36 11.20 -6.14
C GLN A 78 -1.25 12.10 -7.39
N VAL A 79 -0.21 11.90 -8.20
CA VAL A 79 -0.04 12.63 -9.47
C VAL A 79 -1.16 12.31 -10.46
N ALA A 80 -1.51 11.03 -10.62
CA ALA A 80 -2.61 10.65 -11.51
C ALA A 80 -3.94 11.26 -11.07
N ALA A 81 -4.21 11.25 -9.76
CA ALA A 81 -5.41 11.84 -9.17
C ALA A 81 -5.46 13.37 -9.36
N ARG A 82 -4.35 14.08 -9.10
CA ARG A 82 -4.29 15.54 -9.29
C ARG A 82 -4.51 15.94 -10.75
N ARG A 83 -3.88 15.23 -11.69
CA ARG A 83 -4.13 15.39 -13.13
C ARG A 83 -5.59 15.23 -13.50
N ALA A 84 -6.21 14.14 -13.04
CA ALA A 84 -7.61 13.85 -13.32
C ALA A 84 -8.57 14.90 -12.74
N LEU A 85 -8.24 15.46 -11.58
CA LEU A 85 -9.03 16.50 -10.90
C LEU A 85 -8.70 17.92 -11.37
N GLY A 86 -7.68 18.09 -12.23
CA GLY A 86 -7.20 19.41 -12.64
C GLY A 86 -6.56 20.22 -11.50
N THR A 87 -5.99 19.54 -10.49
CA THR A 87 -5.38 20.14 -9.30
C THR A 87 -3.85 20.02 -9.28
N ASP A 88 -3.24 19.82 -10.46
CA ASP A 88 -1.80 19.99 -10.70
C ASP A 88 -1.46 21.50 -10.71
N THR A 89 -1.58 22.15 -9.56
CA THR A 89 -1.00 23.49 -9.30
C THR A 89 0.26 23.35 -8.49
#